data_AF-A0A165I975-F1
#
_entry.id   AF-A0A165I975-F1
#
_cell.length_a   1.000
_cell.length_b   1.000
_cell.length_c   1.000
_cell.angle_alpha   90.00
_cell.angle_beta   90.00
_cell.angle_gamma   90.00
#
_symmetry.space_group_name_H-M   'P 1'
#
loop_
_entity.id
_entity.type
_entity.pdbx_description
1 polymer ?
#
loop_
_entity_poly.entity_id
_entity_poly.type
_entity_poly.pdbx_seq_one_letter_code
_entity_poly.pdbx_strand_id
1 'polypeptide(L)'
;MFHSGWGCGAQPGHRLWNADNWDYTPRDLRLETMLEFLPSYLKHNVYERPLLAHYLGVTDPLGPSLRYAAPRSTKSRLATDPSMTVARILEALCDLPGIVNNVEHTTYLEQCDFFGITNAELLCGPCLRNFVQARFWLFWQSVKVGAAPWEATRQNCWLGYDCASQAVDPEHAYAKNVR
;
A
#
# COMPACT_ATOMS: atom_id res chain seq x y z
N MET A 1 -20.29 27.27 -4.40
CA MET A 1 -19.12 27.48 -3.51
C MET A 1 -17.91 26.88 -4.21
N PHE A 2 -16.70 27.42 -3.97
CA PHE A 2 -15.47 26.72 -4.32
C PHE A 2 -15.03 25.91 -3.10
N HIS A 3 -14.91 24.59 -3.22
CA HIS A 3 -14.33 23.78 -2.17
C HIS A 3 -12.80 23.84 -2.28
N SER A 4 -12.13 24.31 -1.23
CA SER A 4 -10.69 24.15 -1.07
C SER A 4 -10.39 22.72 -0.63
N GLY A 5 -9.49 22.04 -1.34
CA GLY A 5 -9.01 20.73 -0.92
C GLY A 5 -8.21 20.80 0.39
N TRP A 6 -8.12 19.67 1.10
CA TRP A 6 -7.39 19.55 2.37
C TRP A 6 -5.94 20.06 2.27
N GLY A 7 -5.50 20.84 3.27
CA GLY A 7 -4.10 21.16 3.62
C GLY A 7 -3.23 21.94 2.62
N CYS A 8 -3.43 21.77 1.32
CA CYS A 8 -2.43 22.07 0.29
C CYS A 8 -2.60 23.41 -0.45
N GLY A 9 -3.64 24.19 -0.13
CA GLY A 9 -3.91 25.46 -0.83
C GLY A 9 -4.21 25.31 -2.33
N ALA A 10 -4.75 24.15 -2.76
CA ALA A 10 -5.04 23.88 -4.16
C ALA A 10 -5.95 24.96 -4.80
N GLN A 11 -5.56 25.42 -5.99
CA GLN A 11 -6.24 26.49 -6.71
C GLN A 11 -7.69 26.11 -7.09
N PRO A 12 -8.62 27.09 -7.16
CA PRO A 12 -9.99 26.85 -7.64
C PRO A 12 -10.00 26.23 -9.05
N GLY A 13 -10.88 25.26 -9.27
CA GLY A 13 -11.05 24.59 -10.56
C GLY A 13 -10.27 23.27 -10.73
N HIS A 14 -9.37 22.91 -9.80
CA HIS A 14 -8.88 21.53 -9.74
C HIS A 14 -9.99 20.57 -9.34
N ARG A 15 -10.00 19.38 -9.95
CA ARG A 15 -10.82 18.26 -9.46
C ARG A 15 -10.31 17.81 -8.10
N LEU A 16 -11.24 17.47 -7.20
CA LEU A 16 -11.00 16.92 -5.88
C LEU A 16 -11.68 15.54 -5.78
N TRP A 17 -11.17 14.69 -4.89
CA TRP A 17 -11.59 13.29 -4.72
C TRP A 17 -11.85 12.98 -3.24
N ASN A 18 -12.95 12.28 -2.99
CA ASN A 18 -13.42 11.70 -1.74
C ASN A 18 -14.27 10.45 -2.08
N ALA A 19 -14.85 9.78 -1.08
CA ALA A 19 -15.66 8.57 -1.27
C ALA A 19 -16.67 8.65 -2.43
N ASP A 20 -17.39 9.77 -2.54
CA ASP A 20 -18.44 10.01 -3.55
C ASP A 20 -17.97 9.88 -5.00
N ASN A 21 -16.65 9.89 -5.27
CA ASN A 21 -16.14 9.85 -6.63
C ASN A 21 -14.81 9.07 -6.84
N TRP A 22 -14.44 8.19 -5.91
CA TRP A 22 -13.23 7.34 -6.04
C TRP A 22 -13.28 6.33 -7.19
N ASP A 23 -14.44 5.98 -7.74
CA ASP A 23 -14.56 5.20 -8.99
C ASP A 23 -14.01 5.97 -10.22
N TYR A 24 -13.76 7.27 -10.07
CA TYR A 24 -13.31 8.18 -11.12
C TYR A 24 -11.97 8.85 -10.74
N THR A 25 -11.06 8.08 -10.13
CA THR A 25 -9.70 8.48 -9.75
C THR A 25 -8.84 8.97 -10.93
N PRO A 26 -7.71 9.65 -10.64
CA PRO A 26 -6.70 9.98 -11.66
C PRO A 26 -6.26 8.75 -12.48
N ARG A 27 -5.97 8.92 -13.77
CA ARG A 27 -5.61 7.80 -14.67
C ARG A 27 -4.35 7.04 -14.25
N ASP A 28 -3.50 7.68 -13.47
CA ASP A 28 -2.26 7.17 -12.90
C ASP A 28 -2.45 6.48 -11.52
N LEU A 29 -3.64 6.58 -10.91
CA LEU A 29 -4.03 5.84 -9.73
C LEU A 29 -5.07 4.76 -10.12
N ARG A 30 -4.54 3.64 -10.62
CA ARG A 30 -5.28 2.45 -11.07
C ARG A 30 -4.71 1.20 -10.43
N LEU A 31 -5.47 0.10 -10.44
CA LEU A 31 -5.06 -1.15 -9.80
C LEU A 31 -3.73 -1.68 -10.37
N GLU A 32 -3.52 -1.52 -11.68
CA GLU A 32 -2.30 -1.91 -12.39
C GLU A 32 -1.09 -1.00 -12.09
N THR A 33 -1.31 0.21 -11.57
CA THR A 33 -0.23 1.15 -11.18
C THR A 33 0.04 1.19 -9.68
N MET A 34 -0.80 0.56 -8.84
CA MET A 34 -0.64 0.56 -7.37
C MET A 34 0.73 0.09 -6.90
N LEU A 35 1.38 -0.83 -7.62
CA LEU A 35 2.73 -1.33 -7.27
C LEU A 35 3.80 -0.22 -7.23
N GLU A 36 3.61 0.87 -7.99
CA GLU A 36 4.50 2.03 -8.01
C GLU A 36 4.28 3.02 -6.86
N PHE A 37 3.22 2.82 -6.06
CA PHE A 37 2.94 3.59 -4.84
C PHE A 37 3.63 3.01 -3.61
N LEU A 38 4.30 1.85 -3.73
CA LEU A 38 5.16 1.34 -2.67
C LEU A 38 6.40 2.25 -2.48
N PRO A 39 6.87 2.48 -1.24
CA PRO A 39 8.02 3.34 -0.97
C PRO A 39 9.35 2.71 -1.42
N SER A 40 10.30 3.59 -1.77
CA SER A 40 11.74 3.29 -1.89
C SER A 40 12.09 1.96 -2.58
N TYR A 41 12.79 1.03 -1.92
CA TYR A 41 13.13 -0.29 -2.45
C TYR A 41 12.02 -1.35 -2.24
N LEU A 42 11.00 -1.10 -1.42
CA LEU A 42 9.85 -2.01 -1.28
C LEU A 42 9.11 -2.16 -2.63
N LYS A 43 9.04 -1.11 -3.46
CA LYS A 43 8.50 -1.21 -4.83
C LYS A 43 9.33 -2.07 -5.79
N HIS A 44 10.51 -2.52 -5.38
CA HIS A 44 11.39 -3.44 -6.11
C HIS A 44 11.62 -4.75 -5.35
N ASN A 45 10.99 -4.94 -4.18
CA ASN A 45 11.20 -6.11 -3.34
C ASN A 45 10.70 -7.38 -4.04
N VAL A 46 11.62 -8.33 -4.25
CA VAL A 46 11.42 -9.53 -5.09
C VAL A 46 10.48 -10.57 -4.50
N TYR A 47 10.10 -10.45 -3.22
CA TYR A 47 9.06 -11.25 -2.58
C TYR A 47 7.74 -10.48 -2.46
N GLU A 48 7.80 -9.26 -1.90
CA GLU A 48 6.61 -8.47 -1.53
C GLU A 48 5.83 -7.98 -2.75
N ARG A 49 6.52 -7.43 -3.77
CA ARG A 49 5.85 -6.84 -4.95
C ARG A 49 5.11 -7.89 -5.80
N PRO A 50 5.70 -9.06 -6.15
CA PRO A 50 4.96 -10.10 -6.87
C PRO A 50 3.85 -10.77 -6.05
N LEU A 51 3.96 -10.74 -4.71
CA LEU A 51 2.93 -11.23 -3.79
C LEU A 51 1.73 -10.26 -3.72
N LEU A 52 1.99 -8.95 -3.71
CA LEU A 52 0.97 -7.91 -3.82
C LEU A 52 0.29 -7.92 -5.20
N ALA A 53 1.05 -8.04 -6.28
CA ALA A 53 0.48 -8.14 -7.63
C ALA A 53 -0.49 -9.32 -7.75
N HIS A 54 -0.13 -10.47 -7.17
CA HIS A 54 -1.01 -11.64 -7.08
C HIS A 54 -2.27 -11.39 -6.25
N TYR A 55 -2.19 -10.66 -5.12
CA TYR A 55 -3.35 -10.30 -4.31
C TYR A 55 -4.33 -9.36 -5.05
N LEU A 56 -3.79 -8.34 -5.72
CA LEU A 56 -4.56 -7.37 -6.51
C LEU A 56 -5.06 -7.95 -7.85
N GLY A 57 -4.59 -9.13 -8.26
CA GLY A 57 -4.96 -9.76 -9.53
C GLY A 57 -4.35 -9.10 -10.78
N VAL A 58 -3.26 -8.36 -10.62
CA VAL A 58 -2.61 -7.59 -11.71
C VAL A 58 -1.30 -8.24 -12.17
N THR A 59 -0.93 -7.96 -13.42
CA THR A 59 0.39 -8.32 -13.94
C THR A 59 1.45 -7.37 -13.38
N ASP A 60 2.51 -7.92 -12.77
CA ASP A 60 3.68 -7.13 -12.39
C ASP A 60 4.61 -6.91 -13.61
N PRO A 61 4.84 -5.66 -14.07
CA PRO A 61 5.73 -5.37 -15.19
C PRO A 61 7.23 -5.49 -14.85
N LEU A 62 7.61 -5.55 -13.58
CA LEU A 62 9.01 -5.67 -13.13
C LEU A 62 9.34 -7.08 -12.59
N GLY A 63 8.31 -7.86 -12.24
CA GLY A 63 8.45 -9.12 -11.52
C GLY A 63 8.76 -10.31 -12.42
N PRO A 64 9.92 -11.00 -12.29
CA PRO A 64 10.01 -12.37 -12.75
C PRO A 64 8.99 -13.22 -11.99
N SER A 65 8.26 -14.10 -12.67
CA SER A 65 7.30 -14.99 -12.01
C SER A 65 7.99 -15.78 -10.90
N LEU A 66 7.53 -15.58 -9.64
CA LEU A 66 8.11 -16.16 -8.40
C LEU A 66 8.63 -17.57 -8.63
N ARG A 67 9.95 -17.72 -8.74
CA ARG A 67 10.56 -18.96 -9.22
C ARG A 67 10.47 -20.04 -8.15
N TYR A 68 9.77 -21.11 -8.52
CA TYR A 68 9.48 -22.31 -7.74
C TYR A 68 8.52 -22.13 -6.56
N ALA A 69 7.61 -23.11 -6.46
CA ALA A 69 6.64 -23.19 -5.39
C ALA A 69 7.32 -23.61 -4.09
N ALA A 70 7.60 -22.64 -3.21
CA ALA A 70 7.80 -22.93 -1.81
C ALA A 70 6.42 -23.24 -1.17
N PRO A 71 6.16 -24.46 -0.67
CA PRO A 71 4.87 -24.83 -0.03
C PRO A 71 4.67 -24.16 1.35
N ARG A 72 5.50 -23.18 1.70
CA ARG A 72 5.42 -22.30 2.87
C ARG A 72 5.13 -20.83 2.51
N SER A 73 5.10 -20.49 1.23
CA SER A 73 4.93 -19.10 0.77
C SER A 73 3.53 -18.57 1.09
N THR A 74 3.45 -17.31 1.56
CA THR A 74 2.17 -16.64 1.86
C THR A 74 1.23 -16.58 0.65
N LYS A 75 1.78 -16.63 -0.58
CA LYS A 75 1.02 -16.80 -1.84
C LYS A 75 0.06 -17.98 -1.84
N SER A 76 0.36 -19.05 -1.09
CA SER A 76 -0.52 -20.23 -0.96
C SER A 76 -1.75 -20.00 -0.08
N ARG A 77 -1.77 -18.93 0.72
CA ARG A 77 -2.88 -18.55 1.63
C ARG A 77 -3.56 -17.26 1.21
N LEU A 78 -2.81 -16.37 0.56
CA LEU A 78 -3.30 -15.12 0.02
C LEU A 78 -4.02 -15.39 -1.32
N ALA A 79 -5.34 -15.50 -1.25
CA ALA A 79 -6.17 -15.49 -2.45
C ALA A 79 -6.06 -14.12 -3.14
N THR A 80 -6.17 -14.10 -4.47
CA THR A 80 -6.48 -12.89 -5.22
C THR A 80 -7.88 -12.41 -4.82
N ASP A 81 -8.09 -11.11 -4.55
CA ASP A 81 -9.44 -10.54 -4.39
C ASP A 81 -9.94 -10.05 -5.76
N PRO A 82 -10.83 -10.79 -6.45
CA PRO A 82 -11.35 -10.41 -7.77
C PRO A 82 -12.32 -9.21 -7.72
N SER A 83 -12.67 -8.74 -6.52
CA SER A 83 -13.51 -7.57 -6.26
C SER A 83 -12.71 -6.37 -5.77
N MET A 84 -11.38 -6.44 -5.77
CA MET A 84 -10.50 -5.33 -5.37
C MET A 84 -10.60 -4.16 -6.34
N THR A 85 -10.75 -2.94 -5.82
CA THR A 85 -10.79 -1.70 -6.61
C THR A 85 -9.95 -0.63 -5.93
N VAL A 86 -9.56 0.41 -6.69
CA VAL A 86 -8.86 1.57 -6.10
C VAL A 86 -9.71 2.25 -5.04
N ALA A 87 -11.03 2.33 -5.22
CA ALA A 87 -11.94 2.87 -4.21
C ALA A 87 -11.90 2.08 -2.89
N ARG A 88 -11.93 0.73 -2.95
CA ARG A 88 -11.80 -0.13 -1.76
C ARG A 88 -10.42 -0.06 -1.12
N ILE A 89 -9.35 0.16 -1.89
CA ILE A 89 -8.02 0.45 -1.33
C ILE A 89 -8.06 1.79 -0.59
N LEU A 90 -8.55 2.87 -1.20
CA LEU A 90 -8.63 4.21 -0.59
C LEU A 90 -9.46 4.22 0.69
N GLU A 91 -10.60 3.50 0.71
CA GLU A 91 -11.41 3.27 1.91
C GLU A 91 -10.59 2.58 3.01
N ALA A 92 -9.94 1.45 2.70
CA ALA A 92 -9.06 0.77 3.65
C ALA A 92 -7.86 1.62 4.09
N LEU A 93 -7.37 2.55 3.26
CA LEU A 93 -6.32 3.51 3.65
C LEU A 93 -6.83 4.53 4.67
N CYS A 94 -8.09 4.96 4.59
CA CYS A 94 -8.71 5.80 5.63
C CYS A 94 -8.85 5.03 6.94
N ASP A 95 -9.34 3.78 6.88
CA ASP A 95 -9.64 2.92 8.04
C ASP A 95 -8.40 2.35 8.76
N LEU A 96 -7.21 2.45 8.15
CA LEU A 96 -5.95 1.91 8.69
C LEU A 96 -5.70 2.16 10.20
N PRO A 97 -5.99 3.34 10.80
CA PRO A 97 -5.81 3.57 12.24
C PRO A 97 -6.66 2.66 13.14
N GLY A 98 -7.76 2.09 12.64
CA GLY A 98 -8.58 1.09 13.35
C GLY A 98 -8.19 -0.36 13.04
N ILE A 99 -7.41 -0.59 11.98
CA ILE A 99 -6.95 -1.93 11.53
C ILE A 99 -5.56 -2.25 12.09
N VAL A 100 -4.71 -1.24 12.22
CA VAL A 100 -3.33 -1.35 12.69
C VAL A 100 -3.28 -1.43 14.23
N ASN A 101 -2.65 -2.48 14.75
CA ASN A 101 -2.63 -2.80 16.17
C ASN A 101 -1.21 -2.95 16.78
N ASN A 102 -0.16 -2.50 16.08
CA ASN A 102 1.19 -2.47 16.61
C ASN A 102 1.71 -1.03 16.74
N VAL A 103 2.40 -0.76 17.85
CA VAL A 103 2.85 0.59 18.26
C VAL A 103 3.63 1.31 17.17
N GLU A 104 4.50 0.60 16.45
CA GLU A 104 5.36 1.14 15.40
C GLU A 104 4.56 1.70 14.23
N HIS A 105 3.64 0.91 13.67
CA HIS A 105 2.76 1.34 12.58
C HIS A 105 1.74 2.39 13.06
N THR A 106 1.25 2.30 14.31
CA THR A 106 0.34 3.32 14.89
C THR A 106 1.04 4.68 14.99
N THR A 107 2.24 4.74 15.57
CA THR A 107 3.03 5.97 15.66
C THR A 107 3.41 6.53 14.28
N TYR A 108 3.66 5.68 13.28
CA TYR A 108 3.84 6.14 11.90
C TYR A 108 2.58 6.82 11.35
N LEU A 109 1.39 6.26 11.60
CA LEU A 109 0.12 6.86 11.16
C LEU A 109 -0.19 8.17 11.90
N GLU A 110 0.15 8.28 13.19
CA GLU A 110 0.01 9.50 14.00
C GLU A 110 0.96 10.63 13.56
N GLN A 111 2.15 10.30 13.05
CA GLN A 111 3.15 11.26 12.57
C GLN A 111 3.04 11.59 11.07
N CYS A 112 2.16 10.91 10.35
CA CYS A 112 1.92 11.13 8.93
C CYS A 112 1.17 12.44 8.69
N ASP A 113 1.57 13.23 7.68
CA ASP A 113 0.88 14.47 7.27
C ASP A 113 -0.64 14.28 7.10
N PHE A 114 -1.04 13.08 6.69
CA PHE A 114 -2.41 12.68 6.42
C PHE A 114 -3.15 12.14 7.67
N PHE A 115 -2.66 12.34 8.88
CA PHE A 115 -3.34 11.90 10.11
C PHE A 115 -4.75 12.52 10.22
N GLY A 116 -5.69 11.77 10.81
CA GLY A 116 -7.08 12.19 10.98
C GLY A 116 -7.95 12.21 9.70
N ILE A 117 -7.38 12.06 8.51
CA ILE A 117 -8.15 12.01 7.25
C ILE A 117 -9.03 10.76 7.19
N THR A 118 -10.32 10.99 6.91
CA THR A 118 -11.36 10.00 6.68
C THR A 118 -11.69 9.89 5.18
N ASN A 119 -12.77 9.21 4.83
CA ASN A 119 -13.25 9.10 3.45
C ASN A 119 -14.04 10.35 2.96
N ALA A 120 -14.33 11.30 3.86
CA ALA A 120 -15.07 12.53 3.56
C ALA A 120 -14.18 13.69 3.06
N GLU A 121 -12.91 13.73 3.47
CA GLU A 121 -11.99 14.82 3.11
C GLU A 121 -11.71 14.89 1.60
N LEU A 122 -11.86 16.10 1.02
CA LEU A 122 -11.61 16.36 -0.39
C LEU A 122 -10.11 16.54 -0.66
N LEU A 123 -9.48 15.52 -1.26
CA LEU A 123 -8.07 15.55 -1.66
C LEU A 123 -7.92 16.02 -3.11
N CYS A 124 -6.95 16.91 -3.38
CA CYS A 124 -6.52 17.17 -4.75
C CYS A 124 -5.64 16.02 -5.28
N GLY A 125 -5.45 15.93 -6.60
CA GLY A 125 -4.69 14.84 -7.23
C GLY A 125 -3.29 14.58 -6.62
N PRO A 126 -2.46 15.62 -6.38
CA PRO A 126 -1.22 15.48 -5.61
C PRO A 126 -1.42 14.92 -4.19
N CYS A 127 -2.34 15.48 -3.39
CA CYS A 127 -2.60 14.98 -2.04
C CYS A 127 -3.10 13.53 -2.02
N LEU A 128 -3.97 13.15 -2.97
CA LEU A 128 -4.46 11.78 -3.11
C LEU A 128 -3.30 10.81 -3.38
N ARG A 129 -2.36 11.17 -4.27
CA ARG A 129 -1.17 10.33 -4.52
C ARG A 129 -0.28 10.21 -3.30
N ASN A 130 0.02 11.32 -2.63
CA ASN A 130 0.86 11.33 -1.44
C ASN A 130 0.22 10.54 -0.27
N PHE A 131 -1.10 10.64 -0.10
CA PHE A 131 -1.90 9.83 0.84
C PHE A 131 -1.73 8.33 0.58
N VAL A 132 -1.84 7.91 -0.69
CA VAL A 132 -1.61 6.52 -1.09
C VAL A 132 -0.15 6.12 -0.83
N GLN A 133 0.85 6.91 -1.24
CA GLN A 133 2.27 6.58 -1.00
C GLN A 133 2.61 6.42 0.49
N ALA A 134 2.06 7.28 1.35
CA ALA A 134 2.30 7.23 2.79
C ALA A 134 1.65 6.01 3.45
N ARG A 135 0.43 5.61 3.05
CA ARG A 135 -0.37 4.59 3.76
C ARG A 135 -0.41 3.21 3.10
N PHE A 136 -0.16 3.08 1.78
CA PHE A 136 -0.42 1.85 1.04
C PHE A 136 0.45 0.65 1.46
N TRP A 137 1.69 0.89 1.91
CA TRP A 137 2.55 -0.16 2.42
C TRP A 137 2.05 -0.76 3.75
N LEU A 138 1.38 0.04 4.59
CA LEU A 138 0.76 -0.43 5.84
C LEU A 138 -0.47 -1.30 5.58
N PHE A 139 -1.30 -0.89 4.60
CA PHE A 139 -2.39 -1.72 4.08
C PHE A 139 -1.88 -3.06 3.56
N TRP A 140 -0.74 -3.06 2.84
CA TRP A 140 -0.15 -4.29 2.37
C TRP A 140 0.31 -5.21 3.52
N GLN A 141 0.93 -4.65 4.57
CA GLN A 141 1.33 -5.43 5.75
C GLN A 141 0.11 -6.00 6.50
N SER A 142 -0.98 -5.25 6.66
CA SER A 142 -2.18 -5.75 7.35
C SER A 142 -2.87 -6.87 6.56
N VAL A 143 -2.99 -6.75 5.24
CA VAL A 143 -3.49 -7.81 4.34
C VAL A 143 -2.66 -9.09 4.47
N LYS A 144 -1.32 -8.99 4.43
CA LYS A 144 -0.42 -10.14 4.60
C LYS A 144 -0.61 -10.84 5.95
N VAL A 145 -0.61 -10.07 7.04
CA VAL A 145 -0.73 -10.62 8.39
C VAL A 145 -2.11 -11.27 8.59
N GLY A 146 -3.17 -10.72 8.00
CA GLY A 146 -4.49 -11.36 7.98
C GLY A 146 -4.51 -12.72 7.28
N ALA A 147 -3.85 -12.85 6.12
CA ALA A 147 -3.77 -14.11 5.37
C ALA A 147 -2.77 -15.13 5.95
N ALA A 148 -1.70 -14.64 6.59
CA ALA A 148 -0.64 -15.45 7.17
C ALA A 148 -0.10 -14.82 8.48
N PRO A 149 -0.71 -15.11 9.65
CA PRO A 149 -0.36 -14.45 10.91
C PRO A 149 1.10 -14.59 11.37
N TRP A 150 1.85 -15.58 10.87
CA TRP A 150 3.30 -15.68 11.14
C TRP A 150 4.10 -14.55 10.47
N GLU A 151 3.57 -13.86 9.46
CA GLU A 151 4.26 -12.72 8.84
C GLU A 151 4.59 -11.68 9.91
N ALA A 152 3.69 -11.45 10.89
CA ALA A 152 3.94 -10.56 12.03
C ALA A 152 5.04 -11.03 13.02
N THR A 153 5.52 -12.27 12.88
CA THR A 153 6.61 -12.83 13.71
C THR A 153 7.98 -12.81 13.02
N ARG A 154 8.04 -12.43 11.73
CA ARG A 154 9.30 -12.25 10.99
C ARG A 154 10.06 -11.04 11.52
N GLN A 155 11.39 -11.16 11.60
CA GLN A 155 12.24 -10.05 12.04
C GLN A 155 12.16 -8.88 11.04
N ASN A 156 11.81 -7.68 11.53
CA ASN A 156 11.88 -6.45 10.73
C ASN A 156 13.32 -6.17 10.28
N CYS A 157 13.51 -5.77 9.02
CA CYS A 157 14.80 -5.29 8.54
C CYS A 157 15.10 -3.92 9.17
N TRP A 158 16.31 -3.77 9.71
CA TRP A 158 16.74 -2.52 10.37
C TRP A 158 16.67 -1.28 9.46
N LEU A 159 16.88 -1.48 8.15
CA LEU A 159 16.83 -0.42 7.14
C LEU A 159 15.43 -0.22 6.52
N GLY A 160 14.40 -0.89 7.03
CA GLY A 160 13.01 -0.75 6.58
C GLY A 160 12.83 -0.88 5.06
N TYR A 161 11.92 -0.09 4.50
CA TYR A 161 11.70 -0.01 3.05
C TYR A 161 12.89 0.59 2.27
N ASP A 162 13.86 1.22 2.94
CA ASP A 162 15.09 1.77 2.35
C ASP A 162 16.22 0.74 2.22
N CYS A 163 16.02 -0.51 2.66
CA CYS A 163 16.97 -1.58 2.44
C CYS A 163 17.12 -1.88 0.94
N ALA A 164 18.34 -1.77 0.39
CA ALA A 164 18.58 -2.15 -1.01
C ALA A 164 18.55 -3.68 -1.23
N SER A 165 18.91 -4.48 -0.22
CA SER A 165 19.07 -5.94 -0.36
C SER A 165 17.77 -6.64 -0.77
N GLN A 166 16.61 -6.25 -0.25
CA GLN A 166 15.31 -6.82 -0.62
C GLN A 166 14.98 -6.74 -2.13
N ALA A 167 15.63 -5.85 -2.89
CA ALA A 167 15.45 -5.73 -4.34
C ALA A 167 16.35 -6.66 -5.18
N VAL A 168 17.33 -7.34 -4.55
CA VAL A 168 18.34 -8.17 -5.25
C VAL A 168 18.64 -9.52 -4.59
N ASP A 169 18.29 -9.67 -3.30
CA ASP A 169 18.48 -10.86 -2.47
C ASP A 169 17.10 -11.46 -2.12
N PRO A 170 16.68 -12.54 -2.79
CA PRO A 170 15.42 -13.20 -2.50
C PRO A 170 15.35 -13.81 -1.11
N GLU A 171 16.47 -14.28 -0.54
CA GLU A 171 16.47 -14.91 0.78
C GLU A 171 16.22 -13.85 1.86
N HIS A 172 16.90 -12.70 1.80
CA HIS A 172 16.64 -11.55 2.67
C HIS A 172 15.15 -11.16 2.66
N ALA A 173 14.53 -11.17 1.48
CA ALA A 173 13.14 -10.81 1.28
C ALA A 173 12.12 -11.85 1.79
N TYR A 174 12.50 -13.10 2.11
CA TYR A 174 11.54 -14.23 2.31
C TYR A 174 11.51 -15.18 3.70
N ALA A 175 12.13 -14.18 4.49
CA ALA A 175 12.91 -14.03 5.76
C ALA A 175 12.48 -12.78 6.54
N LYS A 176 12.89 -11.57 6.10
CA LYS A 176 12.70 -10.35 6.89
C LYS A 176 11.45 -9.58 6.50
N ASN A 177 10.81 -8.95 7.48
CA ASN A 177 9.75 -7.97 7.22
C ASN A 177 10.34 -6.61 6.84
N VAL A 178 9.50 -5.79 6.23
CA VAL A 178 9.78 -4.38 5.99
C VAL A 178 9.19 -3.55 7.13
N ARG A 179 10.08 -2.76 7.75
CA ARG A 179 9.80 -1.70 8.72
C ARG A 179 9.47 -0.39 8.01
#